data_AF-M5RS97-F1
#
_entry.id   AF-M5RS97-F1
#
_cell.length_a   1.000
_cell.length_b   1.000
_cell.length_c   1.000
_cell.angle_alpha   90.00
_cell.angle_beta   90.00
_cell.angle_gamma   90.00
#
_symmetry.space_group_name_H-M   'P 1'
#
loop_
_entity.id
_entity.type
_entity.pdbx_description
1 polymer ?
#
loop_
_entity_poly.entity_id
_entity_poly.type
_entity_poly.pdbx_seq_one_letter_code
_entity_poly.pdbx_strand_id
1 'polypeptide(L)'
;MAIKLGPIQDAENRIKRDFTEFSRLWSEVRQDWLDDRCRQFEQQHLTTIGPSLSRVSAALQEFCDVIRRADEALKDDAGSPDRLE
;
A
#
# COMPACT_ATOMS: atom_id res chain seq x y z
N MET A 1 7.10 -19.62 10.67
CA MET A 1 7.87 -18.78 9.72
C MET A 1 7.50 -17.35 10.03
N ALA A 2 8.40 -16.54 10.60
CA ALA A 2 8.09 -15.15 10.93
C ALA A 2 8.09 -14.32 9.63
N ILE A 3 6.95 -13.74 9.27
CA ILE A 3 6.85 -12.87 8.11
C ILE A 3 7.52 -11.54 8.46
N LYS A 4 8.53 -11.14 7.67
CA LYS A 4 9.20 -9.85 7.87
C LYS A 4 8.29 -8.74 7.35
N LEU A 5 7.62 -8.03 8.25
CA LEU A 5 6.74 -6.91 7.90
C LEU A 5 7.49 -5.68 7.39
N GLY A 6 8.72 -5.44 7.84
CA GLY A 6 9.53 -4.29 7.43
C GLY A 6 9.63 -4.09 5.91
N PRO A 7 10.08 -5.10 5.14
CA PRO A 7 10.14 -5.01 3.68
C PRO A 7 8.79 -4.69 3.00
N ILE A 8 7.67 -5.15 3.56
CA ILE A 8 6.33 -4.89 3.00
C ILE A 8 5.94 -3.43 3.23
N GLN A 9 6.18 -2.92 4.44
CA GLN A 9 5.94 -1.52 4.78
C GLN A 9 6.86 -0.58 3.98
N ASP A 10 8.12 -0.95 3.78
CA ASP A 10 9.06 -0.19 2.96
C ASP A 10 8.60 -0.09 1.50
N ALA A 11 8.12 -1.20 0.94
CA ALA A 11 7.55 -1.24 -0.41
C ALA A 11 6.30 -0.37 -0.52
N GLU A 12 5.37 -0.45 0.45
CA GLU A 12 4.18 0.40 0.50
C GLU A 12 4.55 1.89 0.54
N ASN A 13 5.50 2.26 1.39
CA ASN A 13 5.97 3.63 1.52
C ASN A 13 6.62 4.14 0.23
N ARG A 14 7.38 3.29 -0.47
CA ARG A 14 7.96 3.64 -1.77
C ARG A 14 6.86 3.90 -2.81
N ILE A 15 5.89 3.01 -2.90
CA ILE A 15 4.75 3.16 -3.82
C ILE A 15 3.99 4.46 -3.57
N LYS A 16 3.74 4.83 -2.31
CA LYS A 16 3.08 6.10 -1.94
C LYS A 16 3.89 7.32 -2.40
N ARG A 17 5.22 7.29 -2.20
CA ARG A 17 6.10 8.39 -2.63
C ARG A 17 6.11 8.53 -4.15
N ASP A 18 6.32 7.44 -4.86
CA ASP A 18 6.40 7.42 -6.32
C ASP A 18 5.08 7.93 -6.95
N PHE A 19 3.93 7.58 -6.36
CA PHE A 19 2.64 8.11 -6.81
C PHE A 19 2.44 9.59 -6.51
N THR A 20 2.92 10.08 -5.37
CA THR A 20 2.87 11.51 -5.03
C THR A 20 3.71 12.31 -6.01
N GLU A 21 4.90 11.81 -6.33
CA GLU A 21 5.78 12.42 -7.33
C GLU A 21 5.14 12.39 -8.73
N PHE A 22 4.55 11.26 -9.13
CA PHE A 22 3.79 11.15 -10.38
C PHE A 22 2.68 12.19 -10.45
N SER A 23 1.90 12.35 -9.37
CA SER A 23 0.79 13.32 -9.32
C SER A 23 1.29 14.76 -9.46
N ARG A 24 2.43 15.09 -8.86
CA ARG A 24 3.09 16.39 -9.03
C ARG A 24 3.50 16.62 -10.48
N LEU A 25 4.24 15.67 -11.06
CA LEU A 25 4.71 15.75 -12.46
C LEU A 25 3.55 15.85 -13.44
N TRP A 26 2.47 15.08 -13.22
CA TRP A 26 1.27 15.17 -14.04
C TRP A 26 0.62 16.55 -13.95
N SER A 27 0.57 17.15 -12.76
CA SER A 27 0.05 18.51 -12.60
C SER A 27 0.88 19.55 -13.36
N GLU A 28 2.20 19.40 -13.39
CA GLU A 28 3.11 20.26 -14.17
C GLU A 28 2.88 20.08 -15.67
N VAL A 29 2.83 18.83 -16.16
CA VAL A 29 2.55 18.53 -17.57
C VAL A 29 1.22 19.13 -18.04
N ARG A 30 0.18 19.11 -17.19
CA ARG A 30 -1.12 19.71 -17.52
C ARG A 30 -1.10 21.23 -17.60
N GLN A 31 -0.08 21.91 -17.10
CA GLN A 31 0.05 23.36 -17.30
C GLN A 31 0.43 23.69 -18.74
N ASP A 32 1.23 22.84 -19.38
CA ASP A 32 1.72 23.02 -20.74
C ASP A 32 0.88 22.26 -21.78
N TRP A 33 0.32 21.11 -21.42
CA TRP A 33 -0.49 20.26 -22.29
C TRP A 33 -1.98 20.44 -22.01
N LEU A 34 -2.61 21.37 -22.74
CA LEU A 34 -3.98 21.86 -22.47
C LEU A 34 -5.05 21.38 -23.46
N ASP A 35 -4.68 20.49 -24.39
CA ASP A 35 -5.59 20.03 -25.44
C ASP A 35 -6.60 18.96 -24.96
N ASP A 36 -7.54 18.61 -25.83
CA ASP A 36 -8.53 17.57 -25.55
C ASP A 36 -7.90 16.16 -25.41
N ARG A 37 -6.72 15.93 -25.98
CA ARG A 37 -6.01 14.65 -25.84
C ARG A 37 -5.49 14.46 -24.42
N CYS A 38 -5.01 15.54 -23.79
CA CYS A 38 -4.62 15.53 -22.38
C CYS A 38 -5.79 15.11 -21.49
N ARG A 39 -6.97 15.70 -21.71
CA ARG A 39 -8.19 15.37 -20.96
C ARG A 39 -8.63 13.92 -21.16
N GLN A 40 -8.59 13.44 -22.41
CA GLN A 40 -8.93 12.04 -22.73
C GLN A 40 -7.94 11.07 -22.08
N PHE A 41 -6.64 11.37 -22.13
CA PHE A 41 -5.62 10.55 -21.50
C PHE A 41 -5.82 10.45 -19.99
N GLU A 42 -6.06 11.58 -19.32
CA GLU A 42 -6.35 11.59 -17.88
C GLU A 42 -7.57 10.74 -17.55
N GLN A 43 -8.67 10.93 -18.28
CA GLN A 43 -9.91 10.18 -18.06
C GLN A 43 -9.75 8.69 -18.30
N GLN A 44 -9.05 8.28 -19.35
CA GLN A 44 -8.96 6.87 -19.74
C GLN A 44 -7.92 6.09 -18.93
N HIS A 45 -6.84 6.75 -18.50
CA HIS A 45 -5.68 6.05 -17.95
C HIS A 45 -5.33 6.43 -16.52
N LEU A 46 -5.61 7.66 -16.09
CA LEU A 46 -5.10 8.17 -14.80
C LEU A 46 -6.15 8.20 -13.69
N THR A 47 -7.42 8.41 -14.03
CA THR A 47 -8.54 8.49 -13.07
C THR A 47 -8.64 7.28 -12.15
N THR A 48 -8.30 6.08 -12.64
CA THR A 48 -8.39 4.84 -11.85
C THR A 48 -7.18 4.58 -10.97
N ILE A 49 -6.04 5.24 -11.23
CA ILE A 49 -4.77 4.92 -10.56
C ILE A 49 -4.84 5.32 -9.08
N GLY A 50 -5.26 6.55 -8.78
CA GLY A 50 -5.37 7.04 -7.40
C GLY A 50 -6.25 6.13 -6.52
N PRO A 51 -7.53 5.90 -6.88
CA PRO A 51 -8.41 5.01 -6.13
C PRO A 51 -7.88 3.57 -6.02
N SER A 52 -7.21 3.05 -7.04
CA SER A 52 -6.62 1.71 -7.00
C SER A 52 -5.45 1.65 -6.04
N LEU A 53 -4.60 2.68 -6.02
CA LEU A 53 -3.49 2.77 -5.07
C LEU A 53 -3.98 2.86 -3.63
N SER A 54 -5.01 3.67 -3.36
CA SER A 54 -5.61 3.78 -2.03
C SER A 54 -6.14 2.43 -1.56
N ARG A 55 -6.81 1.67 -2.43
CA ARG A 55 -7.28 0.31 -2.13
C ARG A 55 -6.13 -0.65 -1.85
N VAL A 56 -5.06 -0.62 -2.65
CA VAL A 56 -3.88 -1.45 -2.44
C VAL A 56 -3.20 -1.13 -1.12
N SER A 57 -3.02 0.15 -0.79
CA SER A 57 -2.44 0.58 0.50
C SER A 57 -3.28 0.11 1.69
N ALA A 58 -4.60 0.25 1.62
CA ALA A 58 -5.50 -0.24 2.66
C ALA A 58 -5.39 -1.76 2.84
N ALA A 59 -5.39 -2.52 1.74
CA ALA A 59 -5.24 -3.97 1.78
C ALA A 59 -3.87 -4.42 2.33
N LEU A 60 -2.80 -3.71 2.01
CA LEU A 60 -1.46 -3.98 2.56
C LEU A 60 -1.39 -3.71 4.07
N GLN A 61 -2.03 -2.63 4.52
CA GLN A 61 -2.13 -2.31 5.94
C GLN A 61 -2.90 -3.40 6.70
N GLU A 62 -4.06 -3.81 6.18
CA GLU A 62 -4.86 -4.90 6.76
C GLU A 62 -4.07 -6.21 6.80
N PHE A 63 -3.36 -6.55 5.72
CA PHE A 63 -2.51 -7.72 5.67
C PHE A 63 -1.41 -7.70 6.74
N CYS A 64 -0.76 -6.56 6.95
CA CYS A 64 0.24 -6.41 8.00
C CYS A 64 -0.36 -6.59 9.40
N ASP A 65 -1.57 -6.07 9.63
CA ASP A 65 -2.25 -6.19 10.92
C ASP A 65 -2.69 -7.63 11.20
N VAL A 66 -3.15 -8.37 10.19
CA VAL A 66 -3.46 -9.81 10.31
C VAL A 66 -2.22 -10.60 10.69
N ILE A 67 -1.07 -10.31 10.07
CA ILE A 67 0.19 -10.97 10.41
C ILE A 67 0.61 -10.67 11.84
N ARG A 68 0.53 -9.41 12.30
CA ARG A 68 0.87 -9.05 13.68
C ARG A 68 0.02 -9.83 14.69
N ARG A 69 -1.29 -9.89 14.47
CA ARG A 69 -2.22 -10.65 15.32
C ARG A 69 -1.90 -12.15 15.33
N ALA A 70 -1.55 -12.71 14.18
CA ALA A 70 -1.15 -14.11 14.09
C ALA A 70 0.17 -14.38 14.85
N ASP A 71 1.17 -13.50 14.70
CA ASP A 71 2.43 -13.60 15.44
C ASP A 71 2.24 -13.43 16.95
N GLU A 72 1.32 -12.56 17.40
CA GLU A 72 0.93 -12.41 18.81
C GLU A 72 0.27 -13.69 19.35
N ALA A 73 -0.74 -14.22 18.64
CA ALA A 73 -1.42 -15.44 19.04
C ALA A 73 -0.48 -16.66 19.14
N LEU A 74 0.48 -16.77 18.23
CA LEU A 74 1.49 -17.84 18.25
C LEU A 74 2.48 -17.70 19.43
N LYS A 75 2.76 -16.47 19.89
CA LYS A 75 3.61 -16.24 21.07
C LYS A 75 2.88 -16.55 22.37
N ASP A 76 1.60 -16.21 22.46
CA ASP A 76 0.78 -16.50 23.63
C ASP A 76 0.59 -18.02 23.83
N ASP A 77 0.44 -18.79 22.75
CA ASP A 77 0.34 -20.26 22.79
C ASP A 77 1.65 -20.92 23.27
N ALA A 78 2.80 -20.38 22.86
CA ALA A 78 4.12 -20.88 23.28
C ALA A 78 4.46 -20.56 24.75
N GLY A 79 3.69 -19.67 25.40
CA GLY A 79 3.92 -19.18 26.75
C GLY A 79 3.13 -19.90 27.85
N SER A 80 2.24 -20.85 27.53
CA SER A 80 1.46 -21.61 28.52
C SER A 80 2.26 -22.82 29.04
N PRO A 81 2.89 -22.77 30.23
CA PRO A 81 3.66 -23.87 30.80
C PRO A 81 2.79 -24.76 31.68
N ASP A 82 1.51 -24.94 31.31
CA ASP A 82 0.53 -25.60 32.16
C ASP A 82 -0.06 -26.82 31.45
N ARG A 83 0.79 -27.82 31.22
CA ARG A 83 0.36 -29.18 30.86
C ARG A 83 1.46 -30.23 31.02
N LEU A 84 1.96 -30.40 32.23
CA LEU A 84 2.51 -31.67 32.69
C LEU A 84 2.01 -31.88 34.13
N GLU A 85 0.84 -32.53 34.21
CA GLU A 85 0.48 -33.35 35.38
C GLU A 85 1.45 -34.53 35.54
#